data_AF-A0A8I3A963-F1
#
_entry.id   AF-A0A8I3A963-F1
#
_cell.length_a   1.000
_cell.length_b   1.000
_cell.length_c   1.000
_cell.angle_alpha   90.00
_cell.angle_beta   90.00
_cell.angle_gamma   90.00
#
_symmetry.space_group_name_H-M   'P 1'
#
loop_
_entity.id
_entity.type
_entity.pdbx_description
1 polymer ?
#
loop_
_entity_poly.entity_id
_entity_poly.type
_entity_poly.pdbx_seq_one_letter_code
_entity_poly.pdbx_strand_id
1 'polypeptide(L)'
;MTLSPSKTLRVIDVPGHPRIRDQFREHLKDAKVVAFVVDCSTISRNGSVVAEHLHNVLHAITSLPPTHSIPTLLILAHKTDLLKMGASLSSASEVAITRVRSILERELEKRRASQSGGVGVESLGAEGEGTEMDGLECSGTFKFSEWEGGDVEFLSTWVKVGEGKEESGKDALDDLKDWLSQHVK
;
A
#
# COMPACT_ATOMS: atom_id res chain seq x y z
N MET A 1 -8.92 -9.83 14.48
CA MET A 1 -9.62 -10.68 13.48
C MET A 1 -9.31 -12.13 13.75
N THR A 2 -10.32 -13.01 13.78
CA THR A 2 -10.12 -14.45 13.94
C THR A 2 -10.01 -15.08 12.56
N LEU A 3 -8.82 -15.57 12.22
CA LEU A 3 -8.55 -16.20 10.92
C LEU A 3 -8.85 -17.71 10.95
N SER A 4 -8.71 -18.33 12.12
CA SER A 4 -9.03 -19.74 12.41
C SER A 4 -9.16 -19.92 13.93
N PRO A 5 -9.72 -21.03 14.46
CA PRO A 5 -9.92 -21.22 15.91
C PRO A 5 -8.64 -21.15 16.76
N SER A 6 -7.45 -21.21 16.16
CA SER A 6 -6.15 -21.12 16.85
C SER A 6 -5.30 -19.91 16.47
N LYS A 7 -5.76 -19.03 15.57
CA LYS A 7 -4.99 -17.87 15.10
C LYS A 7 -5.76 -16.56 15.29
N THR A 8 -5.23 -15.72 16.18
CA THR A 8 -5.73 -14.36 16.40
C THR A 8 -4.76 -13.36 15.79
N LEU A 9 -5.29 -12.46 14.96
CA LEU A 9 -4.51 -11.38 14.34
C LEU A 9 -4.98 -10.04 14.91
N ARG A 10 -4.04 -9.25 15.45
CA ARG A 10 -4.30 -7.87 15.87
C ARG A 10 -4.28 -6.99 14.62
N VAL A 11 -5.44 -6.42 14.28
CA VAL A 11 -5.56 -5.43 13.21
C VAL A 11 -5.52 -4.05 13.88
N ILE A 12 -4.65 -3.18 13.39
CA ILE A 12 -4.54 -1.80 13.87
C ILE A 12 -4.96 -0.90 12.72
N ASP A 13 -6.04 -0.15 12.92
CA ASP A 13 -6.46 0.87 11.98
C ASP A 13 -5.70 2.17 12.26
N VAL A 14 -5.12 2.75 11.22
CA VAL A 14 -4.32 3.98 11.32
C VAL A 14 -5.07 5.13 10.66
N PRO A 15 -5.20 6.31 11.31
CA PRO A 15 -5.89 7.44 10.73
C PRO A 15 -5.30 7.88 9.38
N GLY A 16 -6.14 8.04 8.35
CA GLY A 16 -5.67 8.44 7.01
C GLY A 16 -5.37 9.93 6.81
N HIS A 17 -5.65 10.78 7.81
CA HIS A 17 -5.50 12.23 7.65
C HIS A 17 -4.00 12.63 7.63
N PRO A 18 -3.52 13.47 6.68
CA PRO A 18 -2.09 13.77 6.50
C PRO A 18 -1.33 14.21 7.76
N ARG A 19 -2.00 14.87 8.70
CA ARG A 19 -1.41 15.32 9.98
C ARG A 19 -1.12 14.22 11.00
N ILE A 20 -1.80 13.08 10.89
CA ILE A 20 -1.77 12.02 11.90
C ILE A 20 -1.51 10.64 11.30
N ARG A 21 -1.38 10.55 9.97
CA ARG A 21 -1.14 9.29 9.28
C ARG A 21 0.18 8.64 9.63
N ASP A 22 1.16 9.41 10.11
CA ASP A 22 2.48 8.87 10.51
C ASP A 22 2.45 8.01 11.79
N GLN A 23 1.31 7.92 12.49
CA GLN A 23 1.18 7.05 13.66
C GLN A 23 1.42 5.56 13.37
N PHE A 24 1.33 5.11 12.10
CA PHE A 24 1.66 3.73 11.75
C PHE A 24 3.09 3.33 12.15
N ARG A 25 4.02 4.29 12.22
CA ARG A 25 5.43 4.06 12.54
C ARG A 25 5.62 3.49 13.95
N GLU A 26 4.69 3.77 14.88
CA GLU A 26 4.71 3.23 16.24
C GLU A 26 4.49 1.72 16.26
N HIS A 27 3.77 1.19 15.26
CA HIS A 27 3.42 -0.22 15.17
C HIS A 27 4.27 -1.00 14.17
N LEU A 28 5.04 -0.29 13.33
CA LEU A 28 5.76 -0.89 12.21
C LEU A 28 6.80 -1.94 12.65
N LYS A 29 7.41 -1.75 13.83
CA LYS A 29 8.42 -2.67 14.39
C LYS A 29 7.86 -4.05 14.73
N ASP A 30 6.59 -4.11 15.12
CA ASP A 30 5.89 -5.34 15.50
C ASP A 30 5.00 -5.87 14.36
N ALA A 31 4.93 -5.14 13.25
CA ALA A 31 4.08 -5.49 12.12
C ALA A 31 4.68 -6.65 11.33
N LYS A 32 3.86 -7.65 11.01
CA LYS A 32 4.18 -8.69 10.03
C LYS A 32 3.75 -8.30 8.62
N VAL A 33 2.68 -7.52 8.53
CA VAL A 33 2.06 -7.08 7.29
C VAL A 33 1.67 -5.61 7.45
N VAL A 34 1.97 -4.81 6.43
CA VAL A 34 1.46 -3.45 6.28
C VAL A 34 0.46 -3.45 5.14
N ALA A 35 -0.83 -3.28 5.44
CA ALA A 35 -1.87 -3.17 4.42
C ALA A 35 -2.07 -1.72 3.99
N PHE A 36 -1.62 -1.35 2.79
CA PHE A 36 -1.82 -0.03 2.21
C PHE A 36 -3.09 -0.02 1.35
N VAL A 37 -4.18 0.53 1.89
CA VAL A 37 -5.50 0.53 1.26
C VAL A 37 -5.62 1.67 0.26
N VAL A 38 -5.95 1.34 -1.00
CA VAL A 38 -6.06 2.28 -2.11
C VAL A 38 -7.45 2.24 -2.69
N ASP A 39 -8.12 3.38 -2.77
CA ASP A 39 -9.38 3.51 -3.50
C ASP A 39 -9.13 3.42 -5.02
N CYS A 40 -9.41 2.25 -5.59
CA CYS A 40 -9.16 1.99 -7.01
C CYS A 40 -10.08 2.80 -7.95
N SER A 41 -11.21 3.32 -7.45
CA SER A 41 -12.16 4.11 -8.24
C SER A 41 -11.65 5.54 -8.48
N THR A 42 -10.83 6.07 -7.56
CA THR A 42 -10.33 7.47 -7.61
C THR A 42 -8.83 7.59 -7.87
N ILE A 43 -8.09 6.47 -7.92
CA ILE A 43 -6.63 6.45 -8.08
C ILE A 43 -6.11 7.24 -9.29
N SER A 44 -6.86 7.32 -10.39
CA SER A 44 -6.42 8.11 -11.56
C SER A 44 -6.37 9.63 -11.31
N ARG A 45 -7.13 10.14 -10.34
CA ARG A 45 -7.13 11.57 -9.98
C ARG A 45 -6.20 11.85 -8.80
N ASN A 46 -6.08 10.88 -7.90
CA ASN A 46 -5.36 11.02 -6.64
C ASN A 46 -3.96 10.37 -6.65
N GLY A 47 -3.52 9.84 -7.79
CA GLY A 47 -2.31 9.00 -7.90
C GLY A 47 -1.06 9.64 -7.30
N SER A 48 -0.83 10.94 -7.52
CA SER A 48 0.32 11.64 -6.97
C SER A 48 0.33 11.69 -5.44
N VAL A 49 -0.82 12.03 -4.83
CA VAL A 49 -0.98 12.13 -3.37
C VAL A 49 -0.91 10.75 -2.72
N VAL A 50 -1.49 9.73 -3.36
CA VAL A 50 -1.41 8.34 -2.88
C VAL A 50 0.02 7.83 -2.97
N ALA A 51 0.72 8.07 -4.09
CA ALA A 51 2.11 7.68 -4.27
C ALA A 51 3.05 8.39 -3.29
N GLU A 52 2.80 9.64 -2.95
CA GLU A 52 3.53 10.34 -1.89
C GLU A 52 3.40 9.64 -0.54
N HIS A 53 2.17 9.30 -0.15
CA HIS A 53 1.95 8.57 1.10
C HIS A 53 2.61 7.20 1.05
N LEU A 54 2.51 6.49 -0.07
CA LEU A 54 3.15 5.20 -0.25
C LEU A 54 4.66 5.31 -0.16
N HIS A 55 5.28 6.35 -0.72
CA HIS A 55 6.71 6.59 -0.57
C HIS A 55 7.11 6.74 0.90
N ASN A 56 6.31 7.46 1.71
CA ASN A 56 6.54 7.56 3.17
C ASN A 56 6.50 6.20 3.86
N VAL A 57 5.59 5.32 3.43
CA VAL A 57 5.48 3.96 3.95
C VAL A 57 6.67 3.10 3.52
N LEU A 58 7.06 3.13 2.24
CA LEU A 58 8.23 2.41 1.72
C LEU A 58 9.50 2.84 2.46
N HIS A 59 9.73 4.14 2.61
CA HIS A 59 10.84 4.69 3.37
C HIS A 59 10.84 4.23 4.83
N ALA A 60 9.66 4.23 5.48
CA ALA A 60 9.56 3.78 6.87
C ALA A 60 9.89 2.29 7.01
N ILE A 61 9.53 1.46 6.02
CA ILE A 61 9.85 0.03 5.98
C ILE A 61 11.37 -0.18 5.79
N THR A 62 11.99 0.50 4.82
CA THR A 62 13.44 0.37 4.57
C THR A 62 14.29 0.95 5.69
N SER A 63 13.76 1.92 6.44
CA SER A 63 14.43 2.51 7.61
C SER A 63 14.36 1.65 8.87
N LEU A 64 13.72 0.47 8.83
CA LEU A 64 13.69 -0.42 9.98
C LEU A 64 15.10 -0.95 10.28
N PRO A 65 15.49 -1.04 11.57
CA PRO A 65 16.77 -1.63 11.94
C PRO A 65 16.86 -3.09 11.46
N PRO A 66 18.04 -3.59 11.04
CA PRO A 66 18.23 -4.95 10.53
C PRO A 66 17.92 -6.05 11.56
N THR A 67 17.72 -5.67 12.82
CA THR A 67 17.30 -6.57 13.91
C THR A 67 15.81 -6.91 13.87
N HIS A 68 15.00 -6.20 13.06
CA HIS A 68 13.57 -6.43 12.93
C HIS A 68 13.25 -7.14 11.62
N SER A 69 12.21 -7.97 11.63
CA SER A 69 11.68 -8.54 10.39
C SER A 69 11.03 -7.44 9.56
N ILE A 70 11.39 -7.38 8.28
CA ILE A 70 10.75 -6.49 7.32
C ILE A 70 9.31 -6.98 7.10
N PRO A 71 8.29 -6.13 7.32
CA PRO A 71 6.90 -6.51 7.09
C PRO A 71 6.62 -6.65 5.59
N THR A 72 5.77 -7.60 5.22
CA THR A 72 5.24 -7.69 3.85
C THR A 72 4.30 -6.50 3.59
N LEU A 73 4.55 -5.77 2.50
CA LEU A 73 3.67 -4.68 2.07
C LEU A 73 2.55 -5.23 1.18
N LEU A 74 1.32 -5.16 1.67
CA LEU A 74 0.13 -5.53 0.90
C LEU A 74 -0.56 -4.27 0.37
N ILE A 75 -0.53 -4.06 -0.94
CA ILE A 75 -1.30 -3.00 -1.60
C ILE A 75 -2.71 -3.51 -1.89
N LEU A 76 -3.69 -2.96 -1.18
CA LEU A 76 -5.09 -3.39 -1.26
C LEU A 76 -5.88 -2.45 -2.16
N ALA A 77 -6.15 -2.86 -3.40
CA ALA A 77 -7.04 -2.16 -4.33
C ALA A 77 -8.50 -2.31 -3.87
N HIS A 78 -8.99 -1.32 -3.13
CA HIS A 78 -10.30 -1.34 -2.49
C HIS A 78 -11.37 -0.61 -3.32
N LYS A 79 -12.65 -0.91 -3.02
CA LYS A 79 -13.85 -0.42 -3.72
C LYS A 79 -13.94 -0.87 -5.18
N THR A 80 -13.55 -2.12 -5.45
CA THR A 80 -13.61 -2.67 -6.82
C THR A 80 -15.02 -2.76 -7.37
N ASP A 81 -16.03 -2.78 -6.51
CA ASP A 81 -17.46 -2.69 -6.86
C ASP A 81 -17.83 -1.37 -7.54
N LEU A 82 -17.10 -0.28 -7.26
CA LEU A 82 -17.33 1.03 -7.86
C LEU A 82 -16.65 1.21 -9.22
N LEU A 83 -15.82 0.25 -9.65
CA LEU A 83 -15.26 0.27 -10.99
C LEU A 83 -16.39 -0.03 -11.98
N LYS A 84 -16.84 1.02 -12.66
CA LYS A 84 -17.82 0.94 -13.75
C LYS A 84 -17.22 0.19 -14.94
N MET A 85 -17.28 -1.12 -14.88
CA MET A 85 -16.93 -2.01 -15.97
C MET A 85 -18.07 -2.99 -16.14
N GLY A 86 -18.63 -3.10 -17.35
CA GLY A 86 -19.66 -4.10 -17.69
C GLY A 86 -19.10 -5.53 -17.76
N ALA A 87 -18.12 -5.84 -16.90
CA ALA A 87 -17.37 -7.08 -16.85
C ALA A 87 -17.65 -7.79 -15.51
N SER A 88 -17.38 -9.10 -15.44
CA SER A 88 -17.55 -9.90 -14.23
C SER A 88 -16.70 -9.36 -13.06
N LEU A 89 -17.12 -9.60 -11.80
CA LEU A 89 -16.37 -9.21 -10.60
C LEU A 89 -14.91 -9.71 -10.61
N SER A 90 -14.66 -10.92 -11.09
CA SER A 90 -13.30 -11.47 -11.21
C SER A 90 -12.43 -10.63 -12.15
N SER A 91 -12.98 -10.18 -13.28
CA SER A 91 -12.28 -9.28 -14.20
C SER A 91 -12.14 -7.85 -13.67
N ALA A 92 -13.08 -7.40 -12.82
CA ALA A 92 -12.97 -6.10 -12.16
C ALA A 92 -11.81 -6.08 -11.14
N SER A 93 -11.60 -7.18 -10.41
CA SER A 93 -10.49 -7.35 -9.47
C SER A 93 -9.11 -7.27 -10.15
N GLU A 94 -8.90 -8.03 -11.22
CA GLU A 94 -7.62 -8.01 -11.96
C GLU A 94 -7.33 -6.63 -12.58
N VAL A 95 -8.36 -5.98 -13.11
CA VAL A 95 -8.23 -4.63 -13.68
C VAL A 95 -7.98 -3.59 -12.59
N ALA A 96 -8.61 -3.72 -11.41
CA ALA A 96 -8.34 -2.85 -10.27
C ALA A 96 -6.87 -2.94 -9.85
N ILE A 97 -6.37 -4.16 -9.66
CA ILE A 97 -4.98 -4.43 -9.27
C ILE A 97 -4.03 -3.84 -10.33
N THR A 98 -4.25 -4.15 -11.60
CA THR A 98 -3.40 -3.66 -12.70
C THR A 98 -3.40 -2.14 -12.76
N ARG A 99 -4.57 -1.51 -12.65
CA ARG A 99 -4.70 -0.04 -12.69
C ARG A 99 -3.98 0.63 -11.52
N VAL A 100 -4.18 0.12 -10.30
CA VAL A 100 -3.52 0.65 -9.09
C VAL A 100 -2.01 0.50 -9.21
N ARG A 101 -1.52 -0.70 -9.58
CA ARG A 101 -0.10 -0.97 -9.78
C ARG A 101 0.52 -0.01 -10.77
N SER A 102 0.02 0.05 -12.01
CA SER A 102 0.62 0.87 -13.06
C SER A 102 0.62 2.36 -12.76
N ILE A 103 -0.40 2.88 -12.06
CA ILE A 103 -0.44 4.29 -11.67
C ILE A 103 0.61 4.55 -10.58
N LEU A 104 0.66 3.71 -9.54
CA LEU A 104 1.60 3.90 -8.45
C LEU A 104 3.05 3.76 -8.91
N GLU A 105 3.39 2.76 -9.73
CA GLU A 105 4.74 2.60 -10.29
C GLU A 105 5.17 3.83 -11.08
N ARG A 106 4.27 4.34 -11.94
CA ARG A 106 4.55 5.55 -12.73
C ARG A 106 4.74 6.78 -11.86
N GLU A 107 3.89 7.00 -10.85
CA GLU A 107 4.02 8.17 -9.99
C GLU A 107 5.23 8.07 -9.05
N LEU A 108 5.59 6.87 -8.57
CA LEU A 108 6.80 6.65 -7.78
C LEU A 108 8.07 6.83 -8.61
N GLU A 109 8.11 6.33 -9.85
CA GLU A 109 9.24 6.58 -10.75
C GLU A 109 9.43 8.07 -11.03
N LYS A 110 8.34 8.82 -11.27
CA LYS A 110 8.44 10.28 -11.43
C LYS A 110 9.05 10.95 -10.20
N ARG A 111 8.68 10.50 -9.00
CA ARG A 111 9.26 11.03 -7.74
C ARG A 111 10.74 10.69 -7.62
N ARG A 112 11.11 9.44 -7.89
CA ARG A 112 12.51 8.99 -7.90
C ARG A 112 13.37 9.78 -8.89
N ALA A 113 12.90 9.94 -10.12
CA ALA A 113 13.56 10.72 -11.15
C ALA A 113 13.67 12.21 -10.79
N SER A 114 12.66 12.77 -10.13
CA SER A 114 12.69 14.18 -9.67
C SER A 114 13.72 14.41 -8.56
N GLN A 115 13.95 13.42 -7.69
CA GLN A 115 15.02 13.49 -6.67
C GLN A 115 16.41 13.31 -7.29
N SER A 116 16.57 12.40 -8.24
CA SER A 116 17.85 12.17 -8.94
C SER A 116 18.23 13.32 -9.91
N GLY A 117 17.25 13.96 -10.55
CA GLY A 117 17.47 15.08 -11.47
C GLY A 117 17.69 16.44 -10.79
N GLY A 118 17.58 16.52 -9.46
CA GLY A 118 17.76 17.74 -8.67
C GLY A 118 19.21 18.04 -8.27
N VAL A 119 20.18 17.20 -8.67
CA VAL A 119 21.61 17.40 -8.39
C VAL A 119 22.17 18.49 -9.30
N GLY A 120 21.83 19.74 -9.00
CA GLY A 120 22.28 20.91 -9.76
C GLY A 120 21.93 22.27 -9.19
N VAL A 121 21.32 22.37 -7.99
CA VAL A 121 21.20 23.65 -7.28
C VAL A 121 21.62 23.47 -5.84
N GLU A 122 22.84 23.93 -5.60
CA GLU A 122 23.43 24.24 -4.31
C GLU A 122 22.55 25.31 -3.62
N SER A 123 21.43 24.91 -3.01
CA SER A 123 20.63 25.82 -2.20
C SER A 123 21.25 25.95 -0.82
N LEU A 124 22.29 26.79 -0.75
CA LEU A 124 22.81 27.37 0.48
C LEU A 124 21.66 28.00 1.29
N GLY A 125 21.33 27.42 2.44
CA GLY A 125 20.58 28.07 3.51
C GLY A 125 19.07 27.90 3.46
N ALA A 126 18.58 26.74 3.89
CA ALA A 126 17.30 26.64 4.60
C ALA A 126 17.33 25.39 5.49
N GLU A 127 17.43 25.60 6.80
CA GLU A 127 17.17 24.56 7.79
C GLU A 127 15.68 24.19 7.71
N GLY A 128 15.37 23.20 6.89
CA GLY A 128 14.05 22.61 6.77
C GLY A 128 14.18 21.28 6.05
N GLU A 129 14.12 20.19 6.82
CA GLU A 129 14.01 18.77 6.44
C GLU A 129 13.95 18.49 4.92
N GLY A 130 15.05 18.73 4.22
CA GLY A 130 15.34 18.12 2.94
C GLY A 130 15.92 16.74 3.21
N THR A 131 15.16 15.87 3.90
CA THR A 131 15.59 14.50 4.12
C THR A 131 15.64 13.84 2.75
N GLU A 132 16.83 13.35 2.42
CA GLU A 132 17.07 12.37 1.37
C GLU A 132 16.15 11.17 1.68
N MET A 133 14.92 11.25 1.19
CA MET A 133 13.87 10.29 1.48
C MET A 133 14.18 9.07 0.62
N ASP A 134 14.95 8.17 1.20
CA ASP A 134 15.39 6.91 0.60
C ASP A 134 14.30 5.83 0.72
N GLY A 135 14.33 4.80 -0.13
CA GLY A 135 13.32 3.74 -0.13
C GLY A 135 12.59 3.52 -1.46
N LEU A 136 13.04 4.18 -2.53
CA LEU A 136 12.66 3.86 -3.92
C LEU A 136 13.81 3.18 -4.69
N GLU A 137 14.71 2.52 -3.96
CA GLU A 137 15.85 1.81 -4.55
C GLU A 137 15.35 0.64 -5.43
N CYS A 138 15.71 0.72 -6.71
CA CYS A 138 15.45 -0.27 -7.75
C CYS A 138 16.64 -0.27 -8.72
N SER A 139 17.03 -1.45 -9.20
CA SER A 139 18.09 -1.63 -10.21
C SER A 139 17.80 -0.97 -11.57
N GLY A 140 16.53 -0.63 -11.85
CA GLY A 140 16.07 -0.03 -13.10
C GLY A 140 15.00 1.05 -12.88
N THR A 141 14.03 1.15 -13.80
CA THR A 141 12.81 1.95 -13.61
C THR A 141 12.03 1.39 -12.44
N PHE A 142 11.49 2.24 -11.57
CA PHE A 142 10.74 1.77 -10.40
C PHE A 142 9.58 0.85 -10.80
N LYS A 143 9.62 -0.38 -10.28
CA LYS A 143 8.54 -1.37 -10.30
C LYS A 143 8.50 -2.07 -8.96
N PHE A 144 7.32 -2.45 -8.50
CA PHE A 144 7.20 -3.16 -7.23
C PHE A 144 7.92 -4.52 -7.22
N SER A 145 8.03 -5.17 -8.38
CA SER A 145 8.79 -6.42 -8.54
C SER A 145 10.31 -6.25 -8.47
N GLU A 146 10.80 -5.03 -8.64
CA GLU A 146 12.23 -4.68 -8.66
C GLU A 146 12.62 -3.87 -7.41
N TRP A 147 11.70 -3.71 -6.45
CA TRP A 147 11.94 -2.97 -5.21
C TRP A 147 12.75 -3.82 -4.23
N GLU A 148 13.84 -3.26 -3.72
CA GLU A 148 14.79 -3.99 -2.87
C GLU A 148 14.43 -3.93 -1.37
N GLY A 149 13.42 -3.12 -1.00
CA GLY A 149 13.04 -2.89 0.39
C GLY A 149 12.17 -3.97 1.04
N GLY A 150 11.74 -4.99 0.29
CA GLY A 150 10.96 -6.11 0.81
C GLY A 150 9.92 -6.65 -0.16
N ASP A 151 9.08 -7.56 0.32
CA ASP A 151 8.03 -8.17 -0.48
C ASP A 151 6.81 -7.25 -0.62
N VAL A 152 6.31 -7.11 -1.86
CA VAL A 152 5.10 -6.37 -2.17
C VAL A 152 4.09 -7.25 -2.88
N GLU A 153 2.89 -7.33 -2.32
CA GLU A 153 1.78 -8.08 -2.89
C GLU A 153 0.57 -7.20 -3.15
N PHE A 154 -0.29 -7.65 -4.07
CA PHE A 154 -1.49 -6.92 -4.46
C PHE A 154 -2.72 -7.80 -4.31
N LEU A 155 -3.74 -7.25 -3.66
CA LEU A 155 -5.07 -7.86 -3.62
C LEU A 155 -6.13 -6.81 -3.91
N SER A 156 -7.31 -7.29 -4.31
CA SER A 156 -8.49 -6.45 -4.50
C SER A 156 -9.55 -6.78 -3.45
N THR A 157 -10.26 -5.77 -2.96
CA THR A 157 -11.40 -5.97 -2.07
C THR A 157 -12.50 -4.96 -2.36
N TRP A 158 -13.69 -5.27 -1.88
CA TRP A 158 -14.80 -4.34 -1.80
C TRP A 158 -15.57 -4.61 -0.51
N VAL A 159 -16.45 -3.69 -0.12
CA VAL A 159 -17.36 -3.89 1.01
C VAL A 159 -18.71 -3.32 0.62
N LYS A 160 -19.79 -4.09 0.84
CA LYS A 160 -21.15 -3.58 0.66
C LYS A 160 -21.50 -2.66 1.82
N VAL A 161 -21.76 -1.39 1.54
CA VAL A 161 -22.18 -0.42 2.57
C VAL A 161 -23.71 -0.33 2.58
N GLY A 162 -24.37 -0.88 3.61
CA GLY A 162 -25.82 -0.77 3.83
C GLY A 162 -26.46 -1.96 4.59
N GLU A 163 -27.63 -1.76 5.20
CA GLU A 163 -28.40 -2.81 5.88
C GLU A 163 -29.01 -3.79 4.86
N GLY A 164 -28.39 -4.94 4.71
CA GLY A 164 -28.96 -6.10 4.03
C GLY A 164 -28.43 -7.34 4.72
N LYS A 165 -29.34 -8.23 5.14
CA LYS A 165 -29.06 -9.50 5.82
C LYS A 165 -27.77 -10.14 5.31
N GLU A 166 -26.93 -10.61 6.24
CA GLU A 166 -25.80 -11.49 5.97
C GLU A 166 -26.29 -12.69 5.15
N GLU A 167 -26.21 -12.60 3.83
CA GLU A 167 -26.30 -13.77 2.98
C GLU A 167 -24.94 -14.47 3.06
N SER A 168 -24.99 -15.76 3.41
CA SER A 168 -23.88 -16.71 3.54
C SER A 168 -23.18 -17.00 2.17
N GLY A 169 -22.85 -15.96 1.41
CA GLY A 169 -21.98 -16.02 0.25
C GLY A 169 -20.54 -15.69 0.64
N LYS A 170 -19.58 -16.02 -0.25
CA LYS A 170 -18.19 -15.57 -0.12
C LYS A 170 -18.17 -14.05 0.08
N ASP A 171 -17.69 -13.63 1.24
CA ASP A 171 -17.53 -12.23 1.59
C ASP A 171 -16.41 -11.64 0.72
N ALA A 172 -16.55 -10.37 0.37
CA ALA A 172 -15.63 -9.62 -0.48
C ALA A 172 -14.22 -9.45 0.12
N LEU A 173 -14.07 -9.86 1.39
CA LEU A 173 -12.83 -9.87 2.15
C LEU A 173 -12.24 -11.28 2.31
N ASP A 174 -12.90 -12.33 1.79
CA ASP A 174 -12.42 -13.71 2.01
C ASP A 174 -11.04 -13.94 1.41
N ASP A 175 -10.77 -13.42 0.21
CA ASP A 175 -9.43 -13.49 -0.39
C ASP A 175 -8.36 -12.83 0.50
N LEU A 176 -8.71 -11.72 1.18
CA LEU A 176 -7.83 -11.05 2.14
C LEU A 176 -7.64 -11.89 3.41
N LYS A 177 -8.71 -12.50 3.94
CA LYS A 177 -8.63 -13.37 5.13
C LYS A 177 -7.76 -14.60 4.83
N ASP A 178 -7.99 -15.24 3.69
CA ASP A 178 -7.23 -16.40 3.24
C ASP A 178 -5.75 -16.05 3.08
N TRP A 179 -5.46 -14.92 2.44
CA TRP A 179 -4.09 -14.43 2.29
C TRP A 179 -3.40 -14.14 3.63
N LEU A 180 -4.08 -13.45 4.55
CA LEU A 180 -3.55 -13.15 5.89
C LEU A 180 -3.28 -14.43 6.70
N SER A 181 -4.09 -15.48 6.51
CA SER A 181 -3.91 -16.77 7.20
C SER A 181 -2.61 -17.50 6.81
N GLN A 182 -2.12 -17.25 5.60
CA GLN A 182 -0.90 -17.85 5.03
C GLN A 182 0.36 -17.07 5.40
N HIS A 183 0.26 -15.74 5.46
CA HIS A 183 1.40 -14.83 5.71
C HIS A 183 1.63 -14.52 7.20
N VAL A 184 0.62 -14.69 8.05
CA VAL A 184 0.77 -14.58 9.50
C VAL A 184 0.92 -15.98 10.11
N LYS A 185 2.17 -16.45 10.17
CA LYS A 185 2.60 -17.63 10.93
C LYS A 185 3.10 -17.24 12.31
#